data_AF-A0A820S0Y0-F1
#
_entry.id   AF-A0A820S0Y0-F1
#
_cell.length_a   1.000
_cell.length_b   1.000
_cell.length_c   1.000
_cell.angle_alpha   90.00
_cell.angle_beta   90.00
_cell.angle_gamma   90.00
#
_symmetry.space_group_name_H-M   'P 1'
#
loop_
_entity.id
_entity.type
_entity.pdbx_description
1 polymer ?
#
loop_
_entity_poly.entity_id
_entity_poly.type
_entity_poly.pdbx_seq_one_letter_code
_entity_poly.pdbx_strand_id
1 'polypeptide(L)'
;MPADLVSVVRVPYESIKSPLPVLSTLYHNPKTLLASPIDQRIYKTLLGLNNTDVFHRWIQTHQLIPVTKPDLVYLQAPCLYATRVHVNTNEWLIPYFDGSRLTESEN
;
A
#
# COMPACT_ATOMS: atom_id res chain seq x y z
N MET A 1 20.54 -20.19 -9.84
CA MET A 1 19.52 -19.25 -9.34
C MET A 1 18.17 -19.90 -9.62
N PRO A 2 17.28 -20.09 -8.63
CA PRO A 2 15.96 -20.65 -8.93
C PRO A 2 15.20 -19.63 -9.78
N ALA A 3 14.56 -20.10 -10.85
CA ALA A 3 13.74 -19.28 -11.71
C ALA A 3 12.58 -18.71 -10.89
N ASP A 4 12.46 -17.39 -10.82
CA ASP A 4 11.34 -16.72 -10.17
C ASP A 4 10.05 -17.14 -10.87
N LEU A 5 9.23 -17.92 -10.17
CA LEU A 5 8.01 -18.51 -10.71
C LEU A 5 6.95 -17.41 -10.79
N VAL A 6 6.80 -16.79 -11.96
CA VAL A 6 5.75 -15.80 -12.21
C VAL A 6 4.45 -16.54 -12.48
N SER A 7 3.50 -16.49 -11.54
CA SER A 7 2.15 -17.01 -11.73
C SER A 7 1.20 -15.88 -12.14
N VAL A 8 0.44 -16.10 -13.23
CA VAL A 8 -0.53 -15.13 -13.74
C VAL A 8 -1.93 -15.70 -13.58
N VAL A 9 -2.78 -15.01 -12.82
CA VAL A 9 -4.20 -15.37 -12.66
C VAL A 9 -5.04 -14.45 -13.55
N ARG A 10 -5.84 -15.03 -14.45
CA ARG A 10 -6.80 -14.28 -15.26
C ARG A 10 -8.05 -13.98 -14.44
N VAL A 11 -8.39 -12.70 -14.31
CA VAL A 11 -9.60 -12.24 -13.63
C VAL A 11 -10.56 -11.66 -14.68
N PRO A 12 -11.87 -11.93 -14.63
CA PRO A 12 -12.85 -11.37 -15.57
C PRO A 12 -12.82 -9.83 -15.58
N TYR A 13 -13.01 -9.23 -16.78
CA TYR A 13 -12.94 -7.78 -16.98
C TYR A 13 -13.97 -7.00 -16.13
N GLU A 14 -15.12 -7.58 -15.82
CA GLU A 14 -16.13 -6.95 -14.95
C GLU A 14 -15.63 -6.75 -13.50
N SER A 15 -14.50 -7.37 -13.14
CA SER A 15 -13.86 -7.28 -11.83
C SER A 15 -12.70 -6.28 -11.78
N ILE A 16 -12.75 -5.17 -12.53
CA ILE A 16 -11.73 -4.07 -12.49
C ILE A 16 -11.43 -3.58 -11.05
N LYS A 17 -12.35 -3.83 -10.11
CA LYS A 17 -12.25 -3.49 -8.68
C LYS A 17 -12.11 -4.74 -7.79
N SER A 18 -11.47 -5.79 -8.31
CA SER A 18 -11.37 -7.08 -7.62
C SER A 18 -10.62 -6.94 -6.29
N PRO A 19 -11.13 -7.51 -5.18
CA PRO A 19 -10.38 -7.61 -3.93
C PRO A 19 -9.20 -8.59 -4.01
N LEU A 20 -9.13 -9.40 -5.07
CA LEU A 20 -8.21 -10.53 -5.17
C LEU A 20 -6.74 -10.16 -4.94
N PRO A 21 -6.20 -9.04 -5.46
CA PRO A 21 -4.81 -8.67 -5.18
C PRO A 21 -4.58 -8.47 -3.68
N VAL A 22 -5.45 -7.74 -2.99
CA VAL A 22 -5.32 -7.53 -1.53
C VAL A 22 -5.51 -8.83 -0.76
N LEU A 23 -6.54 -9.63 -1.08
CA LEU A 23 -6.75 -10.92 -0.43
C LEU A 23 -5.53 -11.83 -0.63
N SER A 24 -5.02 -11.92 -1.86
CA SER A 24 -3.86 -12.75 -2.16
C SER A 24 -2.65 -12.33 -1.33
N THR A 25 -2.40 -11.02 -1.17
CA THR A 25 -1.30 -10.52 -0.35
C THR A 25 -1.49 -10.77 1.14
N LEU A 26 -2.74 -10.73 1.64
CA LEU A 26 -3.05 -11.01 3.04
C LEU A 26 -2.91 -12.50 3.38
N TYR A 27 -3.29 -13.39 2.46
CA TYR A 27 -3.28 -14.85 2.68
C TYR A 27 -1.92 -15.51 2.42
N HIS A 28 -1.03 -14.90 1.62
CA HIS A 28 0.24 -15.55 1.25
C HIS A 28 1.29 -15.51 2.36
N ASN A 29 1.74 -14.31 2.73
CA ASN A 29 2.83 -14.12 3.69
C ASN A 29 2.79 -12.68 4.22
N PRO A 30 3.07 -12.43 5.52
CA PRO A 30 3.16 -11.09 6.11
C PRO A 30 4.24 -10.17 5.53
N LYS A 31 5.09 -10.63 4.60
CA LYS A 31 6.08 -9.82 3.88
C LYS A 31 5.73 -9.61 2.39
N THR A 32 4.57 -10.08 1.95
CA THR A 32 4.16 -9.98 0.54
C THR A 32 3.86 -8.54 0.17
N LEU A 33 4.44 -8.05 -0.92
CA LEU A 33 4.22 -6.70 -1.40
C LEU A 33 3.11 -6.67 -2.46
N LEU A 34 2.34 -5.59 -2.49
CA LEU A 34 1.30 -5.33 -3.46
C LEU A 34 1.71 -4.15 -4.34
N ALA A 35 2.12 -4.44 -5.59
CA ALA A 35 2.45 -3.43 -6.59
C ALA A 35 1.21 -2.99 -7.38
N SER A 36 0.37 -2.16 -6.77
CA SER A 36 -0.84 -1.65 -7.42
C SER A 36 -1.31 -0.34 -6.77
N PRO A 37 -1.83 0.63 -7.54
CA PRO A 37 -2.57 1.75 -6.98
C PRO A 37 -3.91 1.27 -6.41
N ILE A 38 -3.96 1.12 -5.09
CA ILE A 38 -5.16 0.71 -4.35
C ILE A 38 -6.05 1.93 -4.14
N ASP A 39 -7.28 1.89 -4.66
CA ASP A 39 -8.33 2.83 -4.24
C ASP A 39 -8.89 2.40 -2.88
N GLN A 40 -8.50 3.14 -1.83
CA GLN A 40 -8.88 2.86 -0.44
C GLN A 40 -10.40 2.80 -0.22
N ARG A 41 -11.22 3.45 -1.06
CA ARG A 41 -12.68 3.45 -0.92
C ARG A 41 -13.26 2.05 -1.15
N ILE A 42 -12.74 1.35 -2.14
CA ILE A 42 -13.19 0.01 -2.54
C ILE A 42 -12.88 -1.01 -1.43
N TYR A 43 -11.68 -0.93 -0.86
CA TYR A 43 -11.23 -1.90 0.14
C TYR A 43 -11.83 -1.67 1.53
N LYS A 44 -12.19 -0.43 1.87
CA LYS A 44 -13.02 -0.15 3.06
C LYS A 44 -14.33 -0.91 2.99
N THR A 45 -14.99 -0.92 1.84
CA THR A 45 -16.24 -1.68 1.62
C THR A 45 -16.00 -3.18 1.60
N LEU A 46 -14.97 -3.66 0.88
CA LEU A 46 -14.74 -5.10 0.67
C LEU A 46 -14.25 -5.82 1.92
N LEU A 47 -13.50 -5.16 2.80
CA LEU A 47 -12.98 -5.79 4.01
C LEU A 47 -13.93 -5.64 5.21
N GLY A 48 -15.03 -4.88 5.08
CA GLY A 48 -15.96 -4.62 6.19
C GLY A 48 -15.28 -3.99 7.41
N LEU A 49 -14.11 -3.36 7.21
CA LEU A 49 -13.28 -2.86 8.29
C LEU A 49 -13.80 -1.50 8.73
N ASN A 50 -14.55 -1.50 9.83
CA ASN A 50 -14.80 -0.27 10.60
C ASN A 50 -13.49 0.31 11.18
N ASN A 51 -12.43 -0.51 11.28
CA ASN A 51 -11.12 -0.10 11.76
C ASN A 51 -10.20 0.26 10.59
N THR A 52 -10.26 1.53 10.17
CA THR A 52 -9.44 2.08 9.09
C THR A 52 -7.95 2.02 9.39
N ASP A 53 -7.55 2.06 10.66
CA ASP A 53 -6.16 2.23 11.06
C ASP A 53 -5.31 0.98 10.83
N VAL A 54 -5.90 -0.21 10.97
CA VAL A 54 -5.21 -1.47 10.65
C VAL A 54 -4.91 -1.53 9.15
N PHE A 55 -5.88 -1.16 8.32
CA PHE A 55 -5.73 -1.18 6.86
C PHE A 55 -4.73 -0.13 6.37
N HIS A 56 -4.78 1.09 6.91
CA HIS A 56 -3.81 2.13 6.57
C HIS A 56 -2.37 1.72 6.94
N ARG A 57 -2.17 1.09 8.10
CA ARG A 57 -0.86 0.55 8.49
C ARG A 57 -0.37 -0.55 7.57
N TRP A 58 -1.27 -1.44 7.18
CA TRP A 58 -0.96 -2.51 6.23
C TRP A 58 -0.54 -1.93 4.87
N ILE A 59 -1.32 -0.98 4.33
CA ILE A 59 -0.98 -0.28 3.08
C ILE A 59 0.40 0.38 3.15
N GLN A 60 0.69 1.12 4.23
CA GLN A 60 1.97 1.83 4.38
C GLN A 60 3.20 0.91 4.30
N THR A 61 3.03 -0.35 4.69
CA THR A 61 4.13 -1.33 4.81
C THR A 61 4.18 -2.32 3.66
N HIS A 62 3.08 -2.49 2.89
CA HIS A 62 2.97 -3.54 1.87
C HIS A 62 2.73 -2.99 0.46
N GLN A 63 2.24 -1.75 0.30
CA GLN A 63 1.95 -1.20 -1.02
C GLN A 63 3.21 -0.64 -1.69
N LEU A 64 3.49 -1.12 -2.89
CA LEU A 64 4.43 -0.50 -3.83
C LEU A 64 3.62 0.36 -4.80
N ILE A 65 3.94 1.65 -4.87
CA ILE A 65 3.25 2.57 -5.79
C ILE A 65 4.08 2.65 -7.08
N PRO A 66 3.59 2.12 -8.21
CA PRO A 66 4.26 2.31 -9.49
C PRO A 66 4.13 3.77 -9.91
N VAL A 67 5.25 4.40 -10.22
CA VAL A 67 5.29 5.74 -10.78
C VAL A 67 5.88 5.66 -12.18
N THR A 68 5.09 6.09 -13.14
CA THR A 68 5.43 6.06 -14.56
C THR A 68 5.98 7.41 -15.00
N LYS A 69 7.16 7.39 -15.60
CA LYS A 69 7.73 8.45 -16.44
C LYS A 69 7.81 7.93 -17.88
N PRO A 70 7.90 8.82 -18.89
CA PRO A 70 7.83 8.43 -20.31
C PRO A 70 8.68 7.23 -20.69
N ASP A 71 9.89 7.11 -20.13
CA ASP A 71 10.85 6.05 -20.45
C ASP A 71 11.24 5.16 -19.25
N LEU A 72 10.60 5.36 -18.09
CA LEU A 72 11.00 4.66 -16.86
C LEU A 72 9.81 4.37 -15.95
N VAL A 73 9.75 3.14 -15.45
CA VAL A 73 8.88 2.76 -14.33
C VAL A 73 9.74 2.57 -13.10
N TYR A 74 9.44 3.32 -12.04
CA TYR A 74 10.02 3.07 -10.72
C TYR A 74 8.94 2.72 -9.72
N LEU A 75 9.30 1.92 -8.74
CA LEU A 75 8.42 1.52 -7.65
C LEU A 75 8.78 2.34 -6.42
N GLN A 76 7.84 3.15 -5.94
CA GLN A 76 7.99 3.78 -4.65
C GLN A 76 7.83 2.71 -3.57
N ALA A 77 8.92 2.47 -2.82
CA ALA A 77 8.97 1.50 -1.75
C ALA A 77 8.01 1.88 -0.60
N PRO A 78 7.40 0.88 0.08
CA PRO A 78 6.65 1.14 1.30
C PRO A 78 7.57 1.70 2.40
N CYS A 79 6.96 2.37 3.38
CA CYS A 79 7.72 2.92 4.49
C CYS A 79 8.28 1.77 5.36
N LEU A 80 9.59 1.77 5.57
CA LEU A 80 10.26 0.77 6.43
C LEU A 80 9.96 0.99 7.92
N TYR A 81 9.52 2.20 8.28
CA TYR A 81 9.21 2.59 9.64
C TYR A 81 7.72 2.83 9.79
N ALA A 82 7.15 2.39 10.91
CA ALA A 82 5.76 2.71 11.22
C ALA A 82 5.63 4.21 11.52
N THR A 83 4.87 4.93 10.70
CA THR A 83 4.55 6.36 10.91
C THR A 83 3.51 6.50 12.03
N ARG A 84 3.95 6.29 13.27
CA ARG A 84 3.13 6.39 14.49
C ARG A 84 3.96 7.03 15.61
N VAL A 85 3.29 7.47 16.66
CA VAL A 85 4.00 7.89 17.87
C VAL A 85 4.76 6.70 18.44
N HIS A 86 6.06 6.86 18.64
CA HIS A 86 6.89 5.89 19.34
C HIS A 86 7.48 6.54 20.58
N VAL A 87 7.41 5.82 21.69
CA VAL A 87 8.07 6.22 22.94
C VAL A 87 9.25 5.27 23.12
N ASN A 88 10.44 5.84 23.13
CA ASN A 88 11.66 5.15 23.52
C ASN A 88 12.01 5.57 24.95
N THR A 89 13.00 4.93 25.58
CA THR A 89 13.26 5.05 27.03
C THR A 89 13.38 6.51 27.52
N ASN A 90 13.89 7.43 26.69
CA ASN A 90 14.08 8.84 27.02
C ASN A 90 13.51 9.83 26.00
N GLU A 91 12.77 9.39 24.98
CA GLU A 91 12.36 10.26 23.88
C GLU A 91 10.99 9.86 23.30
N TRP A 92 10.27 10.86 22.80
CA TRP A 92 9.01 10.69 22.09
C TRP A 92 9.23 11.10 20.63
N LEU A 93 9.02 10.15 19.73
CA LEU A 93 9.05 10.37 18.29
C LEU A 93 7.61 10.50 17.80
N ILE A 94 7.21 11.73 17.44
CA ILE A 94 5.85 12.04 16.98
C ILE A 94 5.93 12.37 15.49
N PRO A 95 5.28 11.59 14.60
CA PRO A 95 5.24 11.92 13.18
C PRO A 95 4.43 13.19 12.98
N TYR A 96 4.98 14.11 12.20
CA TYR A 96 4.32 15.36 11.82
C TYR A 96 3.91 15.29 10.35
N PHE A 97 2.68 15.76 10.06
CA PHE A 97 2.20 15.92 8.70
C PHE A 97 2.28 17.39 8.31
N ASP A 98 3.12 17.69 7.33
CA ASP A 98 3.20 19.01 6.74
C ASP A 98 2.15 19.15 5.64
N GLY A 99 1.06 19.86 5.95
CA GLY A 99 -0.05 20.10 5.03
C GLY A 99 0.27 21.04 3.87
N SER A 100 1.43 21.70 3.88
CA SER A 100 1.83 22.67 2.84
C SER A 100 2.04 22.05 1.45
N ARG A 101 2.20 20.72 1.36
CA ARG A 101 2.38 20.00 0.09
C ARG A 101 1.09 19.68 -0.68
N LEU A 102 -0.08 19.86 -0.07
CA LEU A 102 -1.36 19.59 -0.75
C LEU A 102 -1.78 20.73 -1.69
N THR A 103 -1.22 21.94 -1.52
CA THR A 103 -1.56 23.12 -2.31
C THR A 103 -0.79 23.23 -3.64
N GLU A 104 0.25 22.42 -3.86
CA GLU A 104 1.03 22.45 -5.10
C GLU A 104 0.45 21.53 -6.19
N SER A 105 -0.44 20.60 -5.86
CA SER A 105 -1.05 19.68 -6.82
C SER A 105 -2.41 20.15 -7.39
N GLU A 106 -2.87 21.35 -7.04
CA GLU A 106 -4.13 21.94 -7.51
C GLU A 106 -3.95 23.12 -8.50
N ASN A 107 -2.74 23.38 -9.00
CA ASN A 107 -2.49 24.38 -10.06
C ASN A 107 -1.96 23.74 -11.35
#